data_AF-A0A1Y3AH06-F1
#
_entry.id   AF-A0A1Y3AH06-F1
#
_cell.length_a   1.000
_cell.length_b   1.000
_cell.length_c   1.000
_cell.angle_alpha   90.00
_cell.angle_beta   90.00
_cell.angle_gamma   90.00
#
_symmetry.space_group_name_H-M   'P 1'
#
loop_
_entity.id
_entity.type
_entity.pdbx_description
1 polymer ?
#
loop_
_entity_poly.entity_id
_entity_poly.type
_entity_poly.pdbx_seq_one_letter_code
_entity_poly.pdbx_strand_id
1 'polypeptide(L)'
;MTDNEKMDTIGLSRRTVLAGLGAVGVASAGAGLGTTAYFNDTESFDGNTLTAGQLDLLVDWQQTYDFGEGRQFVSAHPDHDGDGEQSVEVDGEVFAYSDFPDETDPDSNGANLSVLTCENIPPLEEADFGTDPVTGEEMGSLVQLTDVKPGDSGEITFSLHLCDNPGYIWMQAANVDDDGNTATEPELLVDPGNMGDLGDAIEARLWYDEDCDNVYDGAEPVDIMLTLDFSGSMLYEQYGGVVSGDEITVGGTTYDETTKIDLVELGTRQFVDYLQSQGSDVQVGVAYFDGEGSGDAEPRTGILQPLTADLDDVDDALDGLRKKLANVVSGTNNDPDVDDSDADPFSNANGIATGTYIGEGVDDAQGELDANGRGGVEYRNIVLSDGESFNGTGSTQFSEPVDPDERRRP
;
A
#
# COMPACT_ATOMS: atom_id res chain seq x y z
N MET A 1 -11.88 -1.17 -35.58
CA MET A 1 -11.92 -2.57 -35.14
C MET A 1 -10.48 -3.02 -35.00
N THR A 2 -9.90 -2.66 -33.87
CA THR A 2 -8.75 -3.28 -33.20
C THR A 2 -8.80 -2.62 -31.83
N ASP A 3 -9.32 -3.38 -30.88
CA ASP A 3 -9.50 -2.97 -29.49
C ASP A 3 -8.14 -2.98 -28.79
N ASN A 4 -7.90 -1.91 -28.03
CA ASN A 4 -6.74 -1.70 -27.17
C ASN A 4 -7.07 -2.30 -25.81
N GLU A 5 -6.35 -3.33 -25.39
CA GLU A 5 -6.23 -3.68 -23.98
C GLU A 5 -4.88 -3.12 -23.49
N LYS A 6 -4.93 -2.04 -22.71
CA LYS A 6 -3.82 -1.56 -21.89
C LYS A 6 -3.84 -2.41 -20.62
N MET A 7 -2.82 -3.25 -20.43
CA MET A 7 -2.56 -3.88 -19.13
C MET A 7 -1.89 -2.85 -18.22
N ASP A 8 -2.55 -2.51 -17.12
CA ASP A 8 -1.97 -1.74 -16.01
C ASP A 8 -0.83 -2.58 -15.42
N THR A 9 0.42 -2.18 -15.71
CA THR A 9 1.64 -2.78 -15.17
C THR A 9 2.27 -1.75 -14.24
N ILE A 10 1.90 -1.82 -12.96
CA ILE A 10 2.40 -0.93 -11.90
C ILE A 10 2.67 -1.82 -10.68
N GLY A 11 3.88 -2.40 -10.55
CA GLY A 11 4.39 -3.20 -9.41
C GLY A 11 4.58 -2.47 -8.07
N LEU A 12 3.68 -1.53 -7.74
CA LEU A 12 3.49 -0.94 -6.42
C LEU A 12 2.06 -0.44 -6.43
N SER A 13 1.19 -1.20 -5.79
CA SER A 13 -0.20 -0.83 -5.63
C SER A 13 -0.34 0.57 -5.00
N ARG A 14 -1.26 1.40 -5.52
CA ARG A 14 -1.69 2.66 -4.88
C ARG A 14 -2.01 2.46 -3.38
N ARG A 15 -2.33 1.23 -3.00
CA ARG A 15 -2.57 0.77 -1.64
C ARG A 15 -1.34 0.72 -0.73
N THR A 16 -0.14 0.43 -1.23
CA THR A 16 1.10 0.43 -0.42
C THR A 16 1.48 1.86 -0.05
N VAL A 17 1.28 2.79 -0.98
CA VAL A 17 1.41 4.24 -0.75
C VAL A 17 0.33 4.73 0.23
N LEU A 18 -0.94 4.32 0.04
CA LEU A 18 -2.03 4.71 0.92
C LEU A 18 -2.02 4.02 2.30
N ALA A 19 -1.42 2.84 2.45
CA ALA A 19 -1.24 2.17 3.74
C ALA A 19 -0.14 2.86 4.56
N GLY A 20 0.93 3.31 3.91
CA GLY A 20 1.92 4.21 4.52
C GLY A 20 1.30 5.54 4.99
N LEU A 21 0.40 6.13 4.19
CA LEU A 21 -0.34 7.33 4.57
C LEU A 21 -1.50 7.07 5.56
N GLY A 22 -2.06 5.86 5.60
CA GLY A 22 -3.17 5.46 6.48
C GLY A 22 -2.72 5.09 7.90
N ALA A 23 -1.48 4.63 8.07
CA ALA A 23 -0.85 4.40 9.37
C ALA A 23 -0.71 5.69 10.21
N VAL A 24 -0.79 6.86 9.58
CA VAL A 24 -0.83 8.20 10.19
C VAL A 24 -1.96 8.32 11.24
N GLY A 25 -3.03 7.52 11.13
CA GLY A 25 -4.12 7.48 12.11
C GLY A 25 -3.82 6.72 13.42
N VAL A 26 -2.74 5.93 13.50
CA VAL A 26 -2.48 5.03 14.65
C VAL A 26 -1.35 5.54 15.57
N ALA A 27 -0.48 6.44 15.09
CA ALA A 27 0.66 6.95 15.85
C ALA A 27 0.32 8.01 16.93
N SER A 28 -0.95 8.29 17.20
CA SER A 28 -1.42 9.24 18.23
C SER A 28 -1.87 8.57 19.55
N ALA A 29 -1.32 7.40 19.90
CA ALA A 29 -1.68 6.66 21.12
C ALA A 29 -0.89 7.07 22.40
N GLY A 30 -0.07 8.14 22.34
CA GLY A 30 0.89 8.48 23.40
C GLY A 30 0.42 9.44 24.50
N ALA A 31 -0.54 10.35 24.27
CA ALA A 31 -0.96 11.31 25.28
C ALA A 31 -2.36 11.90 25.01
N GLY A 32 -3.40 11.28 25.59
CA GLY A 32 -4.61 11.99 26.03
C GLY A 32 -5.58 12.55 24.98
N LEU A 33 -6.71 11.84 24.80
CA LEU A 33 -7.99 12.34 24.26
C LEU A 33 -8.05 12.66 22.75
N GLY A 34 -8.12 11.60 21.94
CA GLY A 34 -9.13 11.40 20.88
C GLY A 34 -9.12 12.31 19.65
N THR A 35 -8.78 11.72 18.50
CA THR A 35 -9.27 12.18 17.19
C THR A 35 -9.55 10.97 16.30
N THR A 36 -10.84 10.67 16.14
CA THR A 36 -11.35 9.84 15.06
C THR A 36 -11.33 10.68 13.79
N ALA A 37 -10.47 10.39 12.82
CA ALA A 37 -10.55 11.01 11.50
C ALA A 37 -11.81 10.47 10.79
N TYR A 38 -12.89 11.23 10.87
CA TYR A 38 -14.18 10.94 10.27
C TYR A 38 -14.25 11.66 8.91
N PHE A 39 -13.75 11.00 7.86
CA PHE A 39 -14.10 11.40 6.49
C PHE A 39 -15.56 11.01 6.25
N ASN A 40 -16.46 11.98 6.35
CA ASN A 40 -17.84 11.87 5.87
C ASN A 40 -18.23 13.20 5.25
N ASP A 41 -18.17 13.27 3.93
CA ASP A 41 -18.97 14.20 3.16
C ASP A 41 -20.38 13.61 2.99
N THR A 42 -21.38 14.28 3.56
CA THR A 42 -22.79 13.91 3.37
C THR A 42 -23.34 14.62 2.14
N GLU A 43 -23.18 14.01 0.97
CA GLU A 43 -23.90 14.40 -0.25
C GLU A 43 -25.34 13.82 -0.20
N SER A 44 -26.35 14.69 -0.29
CA SER A 44 -27.76 14.30 -0.26
C SER A 44 -28.28 14.03 -1.68
N PHE A 45 -28.53 12.75 -1.99
CA PHE A 45 -29.21 12.33 -3.21
C PHE A 45 -30.68 12.02 -2.93
N ASP A 46 -31.53 13.06 -2.89
CA ASP A 46 -32.98 12.89 -2.73
C ASP A 46 -33.60 12.21 -3.98
N GLY A 47 -34.02 10.95 -3.82
CA GLY A 47 -34.77 10.21 -4.84
C GLY A 47 -34.08 8.97 -5.42
N ASN A 48 -32.89 8.59 -4.93
CA ASN A 48 -32.26 7.32 -5.30
C ASN A 48 -32.71 6.19 -4.37
N THR A 49 -33.11 5.06 -4.95
CA THR A 49 -33.24 3.79 -4.22
C THR A 49 -31.84 3.20 -4.08
N LEU A 50 -31.22 3.34 -2.91
CA LEU A 50 -30.02 2.59 -2.55
C LEU A 50 -30.45 1.15 -2.24
N THR A 51 -30.35 0.26 -3.23
CA THR A 51 -30.25 -1.16 -2.92
C THR A 51 -28.82 -1.38 -2.45
N ALA A 52 -28.64 -1.67 -1.16
CA ALA A 52 -27.35 -2.18 -0.69
C ALA A 52 -27.07 -3.47 -1.46
N GLY A 53 -26.05 -3.44 -2.33
CA GLY A 53 -25.53 -4.66 -2.94
C GLY A 53 -25.07 -5.61 -1.84
N GLN A 54 -25.10 -6.91 -2.12
CA GLN A 54 -24.40 -7.86 -1.26
C GLN A 54 -22.90 -7.70 -1.56
N LEU A 55 -22.06 -7.85 -0.54
CA LEU A 55 -20.63 -8.04 -0.73
C LEU A 55 -20.44 -9.54 -0.86
N ASP A 56 -20.13 -10.00 -2.07
CA ASP A 56 -19.83 -11.41 -2.34
C ASP A 56 -18.32 -11.57 -2.44
N LEU A 57 -17.74 -12.22 -1.42
CA LEU A 57 -16.34 -12.59 -1.35
C LEU A 57 -16.28 -14.11 -1.50
N LEU A 58 -15.78 -14.56 -2.65
CA LEU A 58 -15.44 -15.96 -2.84
C LEU A 58 -13.96 -16.14 -2.51
N VAL A 59 -13.64 -17.28 -1.91
CA VAL A 59 -12.29 -17.62 -1.49
C VAL A 59 -12.01 -19.01 -2.01
N ASP A 60 -10.88 -19.15 -2.70
CA ASP A 60 -10.30 -20.43 -3.06
C ASP A 60 -8.94 -20.56 -2.37
N TRP A 61 -8.49 -21.79 -2.15
CA TRP A 61 -7.21 -22.03 -1.52
C TRP A 61 -6.56 -23.34 -1.97
N GLN A 62 -5.25 -23.37 -1.78
CA GLN A 62 -4.44 -24.59 -1.77
C GLN A 62 -3.67 -24.65 -0.45
N GLN A 63 -3.74 -25.79 0.26
CA GLN A 63 -2.94 -26.07 1.43
C GLN A 63 -1.95 -27.19 1.14
N THR A 64 -0.70 -26.99 1.53
CA THR A 64 0.35 -28.01 1.48
C THR A 64 1.09 -28.12 2.81
N TYR A 65 1.66 -29.28 3.07
CA TYR A 65 2.45 -29.52 4.26
C TYR A 65 3.54 -30.57 4.01
N ASP A 66 4.70 -30.41 4.62
CA ASP A 66 5.81 -31.35 4.64
C ASP A 66 6.01 -31.89 6.06
N PHE A 67 5.75 -33.18 6.24
CA PHE A 67 5.92 -33.92 7.50
C PHE A 67 7.33 -34.55 7.63
N GLY A 68 8.31 -34.02 6.89
CA GLY A 68 9.67 -34.54 6.79
C GLY A 68 9.86 -35.64 5.72
N GLU A 69 8.83 -35.95 4.95
CA GLU A 69 8.87 -36.91 3.84
C GLU A 69 8.66 -36.24 2.46
N GLY A 70 8.54 -34.92 2.43
CA GLY A 70 8.26 -34.11 1.24
C GLY A 70 6.91 -33.40 1.33
N ARG A 71 6.80 -32.29 0.59
CA ARG A 71 5.58 -31.48 0.46
C ARG A 71 4.46 -32.32 -0.16
N GLN A 72 3.30 -32.35 0.49
CA GLN A 72 2.08 -33.00 0.02
C GLN A 72 0.89 -32.05 0.12
N PHE A 73 -0.13 -32.29 -0.73
CA PHE A 73 -1.41 -31.62 -0.65
C PHE A 73 -2.21 -32.09 0.56
N VAL A 74 -2.88 -31.15 1.24
CA VAL A 74 -3.65 -31.42 2.47
C VAL A 74 -5.14 -31.13 2.25
N SER A 75 -5.44 -29.94 1.77
CA SER A 75 -6.81 -29.51 1.47
C SER A 75 -6.77 -28.46 0.37
N ALA A 76 -7.86 -28.36 -0.38
CA ALA A 76 -8.04 -27.36 -1.39
C ALA A 76 -9.52 -27.04 -1.59
N HIS A 77 -9.78 -25.87 -2.17
CA HIS A 77 -11.09 -25.52 -2.70
C HIS A 77 -10.90 -24.60 -3.90
N PRO A 78 -11.62 -24.82 -5.01
CA PRO A 78 -12.38 -26.03 -5.30
C PRO A 78 -11.46 -27.26 -5.44
N ASP A 79 -12.00 -28.44 -5.17
CA ASP A 79 -11.34 -29.73 -5.37
C ASP A 79 -12.37 -30.71 -5.95
N HIS A 80 -12.28 -30.97 -7.27
CA HIS A 80 -13.33 -31.69 -7.99
C HIS A 80 -13.34 -33.20 -7.70
N ASP A 81 -12.22 -33.79 -7.29
CA ASP A 81 -12.04 -35.22 -7.07
C ASP A 81 -11.61 -35.59 -5.64
N GLY A 82 -11.39 -34.61 -4.78
CA GLY A 82 -11.20 -34.78 -3.34
C GLY A 82 -9.83 -35.34 -2.99
N ASP A 83 -8.81 -35.03 -3.79
CA ASP A 83 -7.45 -35.51 -3.59
C ASP A 83 -6.55 -34.52 -2.85
N GLY A 84 -7.09 -33.33 -2.54
CA GLY A 84 -6.42 -32.23 -1.85
C GLY A 84 -5.70 -31.25 -2.79
N GLU A 85 -5.61 -31.53 -4.08
CA GLU A 85 -5.10 -30.62 -5.11
C GLU A 85 -6.24 -29.75 -5.65
N GLN A 86 -6.05 -28.44 -5.67
CA GLN A 86 -7.07 -27.51 -6.13
C GLN A 86 -7.37 -27.79 -7.60
N SER A 87 -8.63 -28.01 -7.93
CA SER A 87 -9.04 -28.46 -9.24
C SER A 87 -10.50 -28.13 -9.55
N VAL A 88 -10.79 -27.90 -10.84
CA VAL A 88 -12.15 -27.62 -11.34
C VAL A 88 -12.37 -28.29 -12.70
N GLU A 89 -13.58 -28.82 -12.90
CA GLU A 89 -14.03 -29.31 -14.21
C GLU A 89 -14.91 -28.25 -14.89
N VAL A 90 -14.45 -27.72 -16.02
CA VAL A 90 -15.20 -26.76 -16.86
C VAL A 90 -15.40 -27.37 -18.24
N ASP A 91 -16.66 -27.50 -18.68
CA ASP A 91 -17.03 -28.04 -19.99
C ASP A 91 -16.43 -29.44 -20.31
N GLY A 92 -16.13 -30.24 -19.27
CA GLY A 92 -15.54 -31.58 -19.40
C GLY A 92 -14.01 -31.60 -19.52
N GLU A 93 -13.36 -30.46 -19.33
CA GLU A 93 -11.91 -30.31 -19.19
C GLU A 93 -11.58 -30.04 -17.71
N VAL A 94 -10.54 -30.71 -17.20
CA VAL A 94 -10.09 -30.58 -15.81
C VAL A 94 -8.89 -29.64 -15.79
N PHE A 95 -8.99 -28.60 -14.97
CA PHE A 95 -7.90 -27.69 -14.64
C PHE A 95 -7.48 -27.97 -13.20
N ALA A 96 -6.18 -28.12 -12.96
CA ALA A 96 -5.62 -28.42 -11.66
C ALA A 96 -4.47 -27.45 -11.35
N TYR A 97 -4.33 -27.13 -10.07
CA TYR A 97 -3.26 -26.32 -9.53
C TYR A 97 -1.91 -27.01 -9.73
N SER A 98 -0.86 -26.26 -10.01
CA SER A 98 0.43 -26.82 -10.40
C SER A 98 1.56 -26.18 -9.60
N ASP A 99 1.67 -26.56 -8.33
CA ASP A 99 2.73 -26.13 -7.39
C ASP A 99 4.13 -26.63 -7.79
N PHE A 100 4.20 -27.67 -8.60
CA PHE A 100 5.45 -28.28 -9.03
C PHE A 100 5.77 -27.81 -10.44
N PRO A 101 6.81 -26.97 -10.64
CA PRO A 101 7.15 -26.46 -11.97
C PRO A 101 7.40 -27.61 -12.94
N ASP A 102 6.43 -27.82 -13.83
CA ASP A 102 6.50 -28.72 -14.95
C ASP A 102 7.19 -27.99 -16.09
N GLU A 103 8.43 -28.39 -16.40
CA GLU A 103 9.20 -27.81 -17.51
C GLU A 103 8.49 -27.93 -18.88
N THR A 104 7.43 -28.74 -18.98
CA THR A 104 6.62 -28.95 -20.18
C THR A 104 5.30 -28.20 -20.20
N ASP A 105 4.89 -27.62 -19.06
CA ASP A 105 3.70 -26.78 -18.94
C ASP A 105 4.11 -25.33 -18.59
N PRO A 106 4.01 -24.38 -19.54
CA PRO A 106 4.38 -22.98 -19.29
C PRO A 106 3.52 -22.30 -18.22
N ASP A 107 2.37 -22.87 -17.86
CA ASP A 107 1.45 -22.34 -16.84
C ASP A 107 1.69 -23.00 -15.46
N SER A 108 2.71 -23.87 -15.35
CA SER A 108 3.09 -24.55 -14.11
C SER A 108 4.14 -23.74 -13.33
N ASN A 109 3.65 -22.84 -12.49
CA ASN A 109 4.48 -21.98 -11.64
C ASN A 109 4.03 -21.92 -10.17
N GLY A 110 2.97 -22.63 -9.79
CA GLY A 110 2.34 -22.51 -8.47
C GLY A 110 1.25 -21.45 -8.41
N ALA A 111 0.92 -20.79 -9.52
CA ALA A 111 -0.20 -19.86 -9.58
C ALA A 111 -1.54 -20.53 -9.26
N ASN A 112 -2.44 -19.77 -8.61
CA ASN A 112 -3.86 -20.15 -8.54
C ASN A 112 -4.46 -20.25 -9.94
N LEU A 113 -5.49 -21.08 -10.08
CA LEU A 113 -6.14 -21.35 -11.36
C LEU A 113 -6.72 -20.07 -12.00
N SER A 114 -6.09 -19.57 -13.06
CA SER A 114 -6.54 -18.37 -13.80
C SER A 114 -7.93 -18.49 -14.43
N VAL A 115 -8.43 -19.72 -14.56
CA VAL A 115 -9.79 -20.03 -15.03
C VAL A 115 -10.86 -19.78 -13.98
N LEU A 116 -10.49 -19.61 -12.70
CA LEU A 116 -11.43 -19.34 -11.62
C LEU A 116 -11.85 -17.87 -11.65
N THR A 117 -13.16 -17.69 -11.70
CA THR A 117 -13.87 -16.42 -11.78
C THR A 117 -15.07 -16.46 -10.86
N CYS A 118 -15.66 -15.30 -10.62
CA CYS A 118 -16.91 -15.18 -9.88
C CYS A 118 -18.09 -15.99 -10.44
N GLU A 119 -18.03 -16.47 -11.68
CA GLU A 119 -19.09 -17.27 -12.28
C GLU A 119 -18.96 -18.77 -12.01
N ASN A 120 -17.76 -19.27 -11.71
CA ASN A 120 -17.46 -20.69 -11.64
C ASN A 120 -16.75 -21.14 -10.35
N ILE A 121 -16.32 -20.22 -9.49
CA ILE A 121 -15.83 -20.58 -8.15
C ILE A 121 -17.00 -21.05 -7.28
N PRO A 122 -16.95 -22.27 -6.72
CA PRO A 122 -17.97 -22.74 -5.79
C PRO A 122 -17.95 -21.91 -4.50
N PRO A 123 -19.12 -21.67 -3.88
CA PRO A 123 -19.19 -20.90 -2.66
C PRO A 123 -18.58 -21.67 -1.46
N LEU A 124 -18.19 -20.95 -0.41
CA LEU A 124 -17.56 -21.54 0.78
C LEU A 124 -18.45 -22.56 1.52
N GLU A 125 -19.76 -22.58 1.31
CA GLU A 125 -20.63 -23.64 1.86
C GLU A 125 -20.39 -25.02 1.23
N GLU A 126 -19.74 -25.07 0.07
CA GLU A 126 -19.37 -26.30 -0.64
C GLU A 126 -17.92 -26.73 -0.35
N ALA A 127 -17.18 -25.95 0.44
CA ALA A 127 -15.84 -26.24 0.90
C ALA A 127 -15.75 -27.59 1.63
N ASP A 128 -14.78 -28.41 1.22
CA ASP A 128 -14.28 -29.52 2.02
C ASP A 128 -12.94 -29.12 2.64
N PHE A 129 -12.85 -29.17 3.97
CA PHE A 129 -11.57 -28.92 4.64
C PHE A 129 -10.65 -30.13 4.56
N GLY A 130 -11.12 -31.31 4.14
CA GLY A 130 -10.32 -32.52 4.06
C GLY A 130 -10.06 -33.16 5.42
N THR A 131 -9.03 -34.00 5.49
CA THR A 131 -8.68 -34.76 6.69
C THR A 131 -7.28 -34.43 7.15
N ASP A 132 -7.05 -34.43 8.46
CA ASP A 132 -5.71 -34.33 9.02
C ASP A 132 -4.88 -35.53 8.53
N PRO A 133 -3.77 -35.29 7.82
CA PRO A 133 -3.00 -36.36 7.16
C PRO A 133 -2.25 -37.27 8.14
N VAL A 134 -2.09 -36.87 9.40
CA VAL A 134 -1.44 -37.69 10.44
C VAL A 134 -2.46 -38.61 11.11
N THR A 135 -3.64 -38.09 11.43
CA THR A 135 -4.66 -38.82 12.20
C THR A 135 -5.71 -39.50 11.34
N GLY A 136 -5.94 -38.99 10.12
CA GLY A 136 -7.01 -39.39 9.21
C GLY A 136 -8.40 -38.93 9.67
N GLU A 137 -8.49 -38.00 10.62
CA GLU A 137 -9.75 -37.43 11.09
C GLU A 137 -10.16 -36.21 10.25
N GLU A 138 -11.46 -36.01 10.03
CA GLU A 138 -11.97 -34.82 9.32
C GLU A 138 -11.56 -33.52 10.05
N MET A 139 -11.09 -32.54 9.28
CA MET A 139 -10.70 -31.24 9.84
C MET A 139 -11.94 -30.38 10.12
N GLY A 140 -12.00 -29.80 11.33
CA GLY A 140 -13.10 -28.92 11.75
C GLY A 140 -12.89 -27.45 11.38
N SER A 141 -11.68 -27.10 10.95
CA SER A 141 -11.30 -25.78 10.45
C SER A 141 -10.36 -25.92 9.26
N LEU A 142 -10.31 -24.88 8.43
CA LEU A 142 -9.48 -24.82 7.23
C LEU A 142 -8.02 -25.24 7.46
N VAL A 143 -7.40 -24.74 8.54
CA VAL A 143 -6.08 -25.18 8.97
C VAL A 143 -6.26 -25.90 10.30
N GLN A 144 -5.97 -27.20 10.33
CA GLN A 144 -5.94 -28.00 11.54
C GLN A 144 -4.82 -29.03 11.45
N LEU A 145 -3.79 -28.86 12.28
CA LEU A 145 -2.63 -29.75 12.32
C LEU A 145 -2.46 -30.25 13.75
N THR A 146 -2.59 -31.56 13.96
CA THR A 146 -2.57 -32.15 15.32
C THR A 146 -1.20 -32.61 15.80
N ASP A 147 -0.23 -32.82 14.91
CA ASP A 147 1.09 -33.39 15.23
C ASP A 147 2.22 -32.67 14.47
N VAL A 148 2.36 -31.37 14.76
CA VAL A 148 3.42 -30.51 14.24
C VAL A 148 4.74 -30.85 14.92
N LYS A 149 5.77 -31.19 14.15
CA LYS A 149 7.10 -31.54 14.65
C LYS A 149 8.15 -30.50 14.24
N PRO A 150 9.26 -30.41 14.99
CA PRO A 150 10.39 -29.61 14.56
C PRO A 150 10.92 -30.06 13.19
N GLY A 151 10.97 -29.12 12.24
CA GLY A 151 11.39 -29.36 10.86
C GLY A 151 10.24 -29.54 9.87
N ASP A 152 9.01 -29.64 10.35
CA ASP A 152 7.82 -29.60 9.48
C ASP A 152 7.63 -28.16 8.93
N SER A 153 7.08 -28.06 7.73
CA SER A 153 6.78 -26.77 7.08
C SER A 153 5.52 -26.89 6.24
N GLY A 154 4.77 -25.81 6.10
CA GLY A 154 3.58 -25.81 5.24
C GLY A 154 3.26 -24.43 4.72
N GLU A 155 2.39 -24.41 3.72
CA GLU A 155 1.92 -23.20 3.06
C GLU A 155 0.41 -23.31 2.87
N ILE A 156 -0.28 -22.18 3.02
CA ILE A 156 -1.66 -22.03 2.58
C ILE A 156 -1.75 -20.77 1.74
N THR A 157 -2.14 -20.96 0.49
CA THR A 157 -2.31 -19.88 -0.48
C THR A 157 -3.79 -19.62 -0.64
N PHE A 158 -4.20 -18.35 -0.54
CA PHE A 158 -5.57 -17.91 -0.70
C PHE A 158 -5.70 -17.06 -1.95
N SER A 159 -6.70 -17.34 -2.79
CA SER A 159 -7.19 -16.38 -3.77
C SER A 159 -8.49 -15.76 -3.30
N LEU A 160 -8.59 -14.44 -3.41
CA LEU A 160 -9.72 -13.66 -2.89
C LEU A 160 -10.41 -12.96 -4.05
N HIS A 161 -11.70 -13.29 -4.26
CA HIS A 161 -12.48 -12.79 -5.39
C HIS A 161 -13.61 -11.89 -4.91
N LEU A 162 -13.49 -10.59 -5.17
CA LEU A 162 -14.52 -9.60 -4.90
C LEU A 162 -15.42 -9.44 -6.14
N CYS A 163 -16.56 -10.13 -6.14
CA CYS A 163 -17.35 -10.34 -7.35
C CYS A 163 -18.34 -9.22 -7.66
N ASP A 164 -18.89 -8.60 -6.61
CA ASP A 164 -19.97 -7.63 -6.77
C ASP A 164 -19.48 -6.19 -6.70
N ASN A 165 -18.94 -5.80 -5.54
CA ASN A 165 -18.58 -4.43 -5.23
C ASN A 165 -17.11 -4.36 -4.83
N PRO A 166 -16.39 -3.29 -5.23
CA PRO A 166 -15.07 -3.02 -4.67
C PRO A 166 -15.14 -3.02 -3.15
N GLY A 167 -14.20 -3.74 -2.53
CA GLY A 167 -14.17 -3.96 -1.10
C GLY A 167 -12.75 -3.93 -0.57
N TYR A 168 -12.62 -3.66 0.72
CA TYR A 168 -11.35 -3.78 1.42
C TYR A 168 -11.37 -5.04 2.25
N ILE A 169 -10.35 -5.88 2.08
CA ILE A 169 -10.10 -7.03 2.94
C ILE A 169 -9.10 -6.60 4.01
N TRP A 170 -9.43 -6.93 5.27
CA TRP A 170 -8.52 -6.83 6.40
C TRP A 170 -8.38 -8.23 7.01
N MET A 171 -7.17 -8.58 7.43
CA MET A 171 -6.91 -9.86 8.09
C MET A 171 -6.24 -9.59 9.43
N GLN A 172 -6.79 -10.17 10.49
CA GLN A 172 -6.28 -10.04 11.85
C GLN A 172 -6.23 -11.42 12.49
N ALA A 173 -5.08 -11.79 13.03
CA ALA A 173 -4.97 -12.91 13.96
C ALA A 173 -5.39 -12.45 15.35
N ALA A 174 -6.29 -13.20 15.99
CA ALA A 174 -6.77 -12.94 17.33
C ALA A 174 -7.05 -14.27 18.06
N ASN A 175 -7.24 -14.21 19.38
CA ASN A 175 -7.56 -15.38 20.23
C ASN A 175 -6.47 -16.47 20.23
N VAL A 176 -5.20 -16.06 20.27
CA VAL A 176 -4.08 -17.00 20.46
C VAL A 176 -4.11 -17.53 21.88
N ASP A 177 -4.08 -18.85 22.02
CA ASP A 177 -3.99 -19.59 23.28
C ASP A 177 -2.92 -20.68 23.11
N ASP A 178 -2.14 -20.93 24.16
CA ASP A 178 -1.04 -21.89 24.13
C ASP A 178 -0.99 -22.69 25.44
N ASP A 179 -0.86 -24.01 25.34
CA ASP A 179 -0.88 -24.96 26.44
C ASP A 179 0.15 -26.08 26.19
N GLY A 180 0.97 -26.40 27.20
CA GLY A 180 1.95 -27.48 27.14
C GLY A 180 1.35 -28.89 27.15
N ASN A 181 0.02 -29.01 27.13
CA ASN A 181 -0.71 -30.27 27.03
C ASN A 181 -0.32 -31.28 28.14
N THR A 182 -0.21 -32.57 27.81
CA THR A 182 0.01 -33.63 28.80
C THR A 182 1.50 -33.85 29.04
N ALA A 183 2.00 -33.40 30.20
CA ALA A 183 3.39 -33.62 30.59
C ALA A 183 3.65 -35.03 31.13
N THR A 184 4.78 -35.62 30.77
CA THR A 184 5.31 -36.85 31.37
C THR A 184 6.20 -36.54 32.58
N GLU A 185 6.39 -37.50 33.50
CA GLU A 185 7.28 -37.31 34.67
C GLU A 185 8.68 -36.80 34.32
N PRO A 186 9.39 -37.30 33.29
CA PRO A 186 10.70 -36.76 32.91
C PRO A 186 10.65 -35.31 32.41
N GLU A 187 9.57 -34.85 31.79
CA GLU A 187 9.41 -33.47 31.33
C GLU A 187 9.23 -32.52 32.51
N LEU A 188 8.38 -32.89 33.48
CA LEU A 188 8.13 -32.08 34.70
C LEU A 188 9.36 -31.87 35.59
N LEU A 189 10.40 -32.71 35.44
CA LEU A 189 11.68 -32.54 36.15
C LEU A 189 12.53 -31.40 35.57
N VAL A 190 12.35 -31.09 34.29
CA VAL A 190 13.14 -30.09 33.55
C VAL A 190 12.32 -28.83 33.29
N ASP A 191 11.03 -29.00 32.97
CA ASP A 191 10.02 -27.95 32.89
C ASP A 191 8.83 -28.24 33.82
N PRO A 192 8.88 -27.78 35.08
CA PRO A 192 7.77 -27.92 36.02
C PRO A 192 6.55 -27.06 35.66
N GLY A 193 6.70 -26.08 34.77
CA GLY A 193 5.66 -25.14 34.37
C GLY A 193 4.74 -25.71 33.29
N ASN A 194 5.27 -26.59 32.44
CA ASN A 194 4.58 -27.18 31.28
C ASN A 194 3.81 -26.12 30.48
N MET A 195 4.50 -25.02 30.20
CA MET A 195 3.93 -23.94 29.41
C MET A 195 3.99 -24.33 27.93
N GLY A 196 3.03 -23.86 27.14
CA GLY A 196 3.10 -24.02 25.70
C GLY A 196 4.29 -23.24 25.13
N ASP A 197 5.05 -23.89 24.24
CA ASP A 197 6.27 -23.37 23.63
C ASP A 197 6.26 -23.45 22.09
N LEU A 198 5.22 -24.07 21.51
CA LEU A 198 5.10 -24.24 20.07
C LEU A 198 4.94 -22.90 19.36
N GLY A 199 4.16 -21.97 19.92
CA GLY A 199 3.95 -20.65 19.34
C GLY A 199 5.25 -19.85 19.16
N ASP A 200 6.19 -19.99 20.11
CA ASP A 200 7.50 -19.35 20.06
C ASP A 200 8.46 -20.01 19.05
N ALA A 201 8.19 -21.26 18.67
CA ALA A 201 9.01 -22.03 17.73
C ALA A 201 8.51 -21.95 16.28
N ILE A 202 7.29 -21.46 16.05
CA ILE A 202 6.72 -21.30 14.70
C ILE A 202 7.28 -20.04 14.05
N GLU A 203 7.91 -20.22 12.89
CA GLU A 203 8.24 -19.13 11.98
C GLU A 203 7.13 -19.00 10.93
N ALA A 204 6.38 -17.89 11.00
CA ALA A 204 5.31 -17.60 10.05
C ALA A 204 5.71 -16.46 9.10
N ARG A 205 5.44 -16.64 7.79
CA ARG A 205 5.53 -15.59 6.79
C ARG A 205 4.17 -15.41 6.12
N LEU A 206 3.79 -14.16 5.92
CA LEU A 206 2.64 -13.76 5.13
C LEU A 206 3.12 -12.78 4.07
N TRP A 207 2.73 -13.00 2.82
CA TRP A 207 2.98 -12.09 1.71
C TRP A 207 1.74 -11.95 0.86
N TYR A 208 1.67 -10.85 0.12
CA TYR A 208 0.68 -10.63 -0.92
C TYR A 208 1.38 -10.79 -2.25
N ASP A 209 0.90 -11.73 -3.04
CA ASP A 209 1.39 -12.03 -4.37
C ASP A 209 0.66 -11.11 -5.38
N GLU A 210 1.40 -10.22 -6.02
CA GLU A 210 0.85 -9.23 -6.95
C GLU A 210 0.76 -9.75 -8.40
N ASP A 211 1.61 -10.71 -8.78
CA ASP A 211 1.66 -11.25 -10.15
C ASP A 211 1.02 -12.65 -10.28
N CYS A 212 0.52 -13.17 -9.16
CA CYS A 212 -0.21 -14.41 -9.01
C CYS A 212 0.64 -15.65 -9.31
N ASP A 213 1.97 -15.61 -9.18
CA ASP A 213 2.85 -16.74 -9.47
C ASP A 213 3.11 -17.67 -8.25
N ASN A 214 2.58 -17.34 -7.07
CA ASN A 214 2.79 -17.99 -5.77
C ASN A 214 4.27 -18.12 -5.37
N VAL A 215 5.12 -17.24 -5.87
CA VAL A 215 6.50 -17.08 -5.44
C VAL A 215 6.58 -15.89 -4.50
N TYR A 216 7.39 -16.04 -3.44
CA TYR A 216 7.67 -14.90 -2.58
C TYR A 216 8.61 -13.94 -3.32
N ASP A 217 8.04 -12.87 -3.87
CA ASP A 217 8.80 -11.72 -4.31
C ASP A 217 9.26 -10.90 -3.11
N GLY A 218 10.58 -10.88 -2.90
CA GLY A 218 11.17 -9.88 -2.03
C GLY A 218 10.90 -8.49 -2.60
N ALA A 219 10.90 -7.46 -1.73
CA ALA A 219 10.75 -6.08 -2.20
C ALA A 219 11.79 -5.76 -3.29
N GLU A 220 11.32 -5.56 -4.52
CA GLU A 220 12.18 -5.18 -5.63
C GLU A 220 12.72 -3.75 -5.43
N PRO A 221 13.90 -3.43 -5.98
CA PRO A 221 14.38 -2.06 -5.94
C PRO A 221 13.41 -1.12 -6.64
N VAL A 222 13.19 0.06 -6.06
CA VAL A 222 12.34 1.10 -6.68
C VAL A 222 12.89 2.50 -6.46
N ASP A 223 12.73 3.37 -7.47
CA ASP A 223 13.05 4.79 -7.38
C ASP A 223 11.76 5.62 -7.26
N ILE A 224 11.64 6.42 -6.21
CA ILE A 224 10.41 7.12 -5.87
C ILE A 224 10.64 8.64 -5.92
N MET A 225 9.78 9.35 -6.62
CA MET A 225 9.65 10.81 -6.50
C MET A 225 8.38 11.14 -5.74
N LEU A 226 8.51 11.89 -4.65
CA LEU A 226 7.42 12.55 -3.96
C LEU A 226 7.22 13.93 -4.59
N THR A 227 6.06 14.18 -5.19
CA THR A 227 5.77 15.45 -5.87
C THR A 227 4.70 16.20 -5.07
N LEU A 228 5.11 17.25 -4.36
CA LEU A 228 4.33 17.90 -3.32
C LEU A 228 3.66 19.18 -3.83
N ASP A 229 2.37 19.30 -3.58
CA ASP A 229 1.63 20.53 -3.84
C ASP A 229 1.94 21.59 -2.79
N PHE A 230 2.54 22.69 -3.25
CA PHE A 230 2.87 23.86 -2.45
C PHE A 230 1.88 25.00 -2.66
N SER A 231 0.73 24.75 -3.30
CA SER A 231 -0.29 25.78 -3.50
C SER A 231 -0.84 26.34 -2.18
N GLY A 232 -1.30 27.58 -2.24
CA GLY A 232 -1.84 28.27 -1.06
C GLY A 232 -3.00 27.55 -0.37
N SER A 233 -3.74 26.68 -1.08
CA SER A 233 -4.83 25.85 -0.53
C SER A 233 -4.35 24.75 0.39
N MET A 234 -3.04 24.47 0.42
CA MET A 234 -2.41 23.51 1.34
C MET A 234 -2.05 24.12 2.70
N LEU A 235 -1.95 25.45 2.82
CA LEU A 235 -1.54 26.14 4.04
C LEU A 235 -2.57 27.15 4.57
N TYR A 236 -2.95 28.14 3.76
CA TYR A 236 -3.65 29.30 4.28
C TYR A 236 -5.16 29.06 4.44
N GLU A 237 -5.73 29.49 5.58
CA GLU A 237 -7.16 29.33 5.91
C GLU A 237 -8.05 29.93 4.82
N GLN A 238 -7.67 31.10 4.29
CA GLN A 238 -8.45 31.80 3.26
C GLN A 238 -8.59 31.01 1.94
N TYR A 239 -7.75 30.00 1.71
CA TYR A 239 -7.82 29.08 0.57
C TYR A 239 -8.23 27.66 0.98
N GLY A 240 -8.59 27.44 2.25
CA GLY A 240 -9.04 26.15 2.77
C GLY A 240 -7.91 25.22 3.24
N GLY A 241 -6.73 25.76 3.57
CA GLY A 241 -5.58 24.96 4.02
C GLY A 241 -5.66 24.43 5.44
N VAL A 242 -6.45 25.07 6.32
CA VAL A 242 -6.67 24.58 7.69
C VAL A 242 -7.69 23.44 7.68
N VAL A 243 -7.29 22.27 8.18
CA VAL A 243 -8.11 21.06 8.27
C VAL A 243 -8.87 21.02 9.60
N SER A 244 -8.18 21.33 10.69
CA SER A 244 -8.78 21.39 12.03
C SER A 244 -8.05 22.41 12.90
N GLY A 245 -8.72 22.87 13.97
CA GLY A 245 -8.10 23.66 15.04
C GLY A 245 -7.48 22.80 16.14
N ASP A 246 -7.19 21.53 15.85
CA ASP A 246 -6.52 20.62 16.79
C ASP A 246 -5.00 20.70 16.58
N GLU A 247 -4.26 20.55 17.68
CA GLU A 247 -2.79 20.59 17.68
C GLU A 247 -2.20 19.41 16.88
N ILE A 248 -1.13 19.68 16.13
CA ILE A 248 -0.32 18.66 15.46
C ILE A 248 1.16 18.86 15.78
N THR A 249 1.91 17.77 15.94
CA THR A 249 3.37 17.80 16.12
C THR A 249 4.04 17.09 14.95
N VAL A 250 4.90 17.81 14.22
CA VAL A 250 5.67 17.32 13.07
C VAL A 250 7.09 17.90 13.14
N GLY A 251 8.12 17.10 12.84
CA GLY A 251 9.52 17.57 12.87
C GLY A 251 9.99 18.09 14.24
N GLY A 252 9.35 17.67 15.33
CA GLY A 252 9.60 18.20 16.68
C GLY A 252 9.04 19.61 16.93
N THR A 253 8.29 20.18 15.98
CA THR A 253 7.54 21.43 16.11
C THR A 253 6.08 21.12 16.35
N THR A 254 5.47 21.82 17.30
CA THR A 254 4.05 21.69 17.64
C THR A 254 3.32 22.94 17.16
N TYR A 255 2.28 22.74 16.35
CA TYR A 255 1.41 23.78 15.83
C TYR A 255 0.05 23.70 16.49
N ASP A 256 -0.54 24.85 16.84
CA ASP A 256 -1.84 24.94 17.53
C ASP A 256 -3.03 24.53 16.63
N GLU A 257 -2.81 24.43 15.32
CA GLU A 257 -3.77 24.02 14.31
C GLU A 257 -3.14 23.09 13.27
N THR A 258 -3.96 22.27 12.64
CA THR A 258 -3.56 21.33 11.60
C THR A 258 -3.93 21.86 10.23
N THR A 259 -2.95 21.97 9.33
CA THR A 259 -3.12 22.29 7.92
C THR A 259 -2.85 21.07 7.03
N LYS A 260 -3.25 21.13 5.76
CA LYS A 260 -3.03 20.01 4.81
C LYS A 260 -1.54 19.74 4.62
N ILE A 261 -0.72 20.78 4.54
CA ILE A 261 0.73 20.63 4.37
C ILE A 261 1.40 19.96 5.58
N ASP A 262 0.88 20.13 6.80
CA ASP A 262 1.42 19.40 7.96
C ASP A 262 1.09 17.92 7.92
N LEU A 263 -0.09 17.56 7.40
CA LEU A 263 -0.46 16.15 7.19
C LEU A 263 0.42 15.52 6.11
N VAL A 264 0.74 16.27 5.04
CA VAL A 264 1.71 15.84 4.03
C VAL A 264 3.09 15.66 4.65
N GLU A 265 3.57 16.61 5.44
CA GLU A 265 4.87 16.52 6.12
C GLU A 265 4.92 15.29 7.03
N LEU A 266 3.91 15.12 7.89
CA LEU A 266 3.84 13.97 8.79
C LEU A 266 3.80 12.64 8.03
N GLY A 267 2.93 12.54 7.02
CA GLY A 267 2.73 11.32 6.25
C GLY A 267 3.96 10.93 5.42
N THR A 268 4.61 11.90 4.76
CA THR A 268 5.80 11.64 3.96
C THR A 268 7.01 11.26 4.81
N ARG A 269 7.20 11.89 5.97
CA ARG A 269 8.29 11.52 6.89
C ARG A 269 8.08 10.14 7.52
N GLN A 270 6.86 9.80 7.91
CA GLN A 270 6.54 8.44 8.36
C GLN A 270 6.74 7.40 7.27
N PHE A 271 6.43 7.74 6.01
CA PHE A 271 6.70 6.88 4.87
C PHE A 271 8.22 6.66 4.67
N VAL A 272 9.04 7.71 4.77
CA VAL A 272 10.51 7.60 4.69
C VAL A 272 11.07 6.76 5.84
N ASP A 273 10.64 6.99 7.08
CA ASP A 273 11.02 6.19 8.26
C ASP A 273 10.61 4.72 8.09
N TYR A 274 9.42 4.45 7.53
CA TYR A 274 9.00 3.09 7.21
C TYR A 274 9.96 2.43 6.21
N LEU A 275 10.28 3.09 5.08
CA LEU A 275 11.22 2.57 4.09
C LEU A 275 12.60 2.28 4.70
N GLN A 276 13.09 3.18 5.56
CA GLN A 276 14.33 2.98 6.32
C GLN A 276 14.24 1.75 7.24
N SER A 277 13.15 1.62 8.00
CA SER A 277 12.95 0.52 8.96
C SER A 277 12.90 -0.86 8.31
N GLN A 278 12.38 -0.93 7.08
CA GLN A 278 12.31 -2.17 6.29
C GLN A 278 13.64 -2.49 5.61
N GLY A 279 14.58 -1.54 5.56
CA GLY A 279 15.83 -1.70 4.80
C GLY A 279 15.58 -1.85 3.30
N SER A 280 14.54 -1.20 2.77
CA SER A 280 14.14 -1.30 1.37
C SER A 280 15.23 -0.77 0.43
N ASP A 281 15.40 -1.41 -0.74
CA ASP A 281 16.36 -0.97 -1.76
C ASP A 281 15.77 0.19 -2.61
N VAL A 282 15.68 1.37 -2.01
CA VAL A 282 15.00 2.52 -2.61
C VAL A 282 15.93 3.70 -2.82
N GLN A 283 15.63 4.50 -3.85
CA GLN A 283 16.05 5.90 -3.90
C GLN A 283 14.82 6.78 -3.84
N VAL A 284 14.86 7.84 -3.03
CA VAL A 284 13.75 8.78 -2.90
C VAL A 284 14.23 10.18 -3.21
N GLY A 285 13.43 10.91 -3.98
CA GLY A 285 13.60 12.33 -4.26
C GLY A 285 12.30 13.09 -4.00
N VAL A 286 12.40 14.40 -3.85
CA VAL A 286 11.26 15.27 -3.55
C VAL A 286 11.23 16.42 -4.54
N ALA A 287 10.13 16.52 -5.27
CA ALA A 287 9.78 17.64 -6.13
C ALA A 287 8.63 18.44 -5.49
N TYR A 288 8.48 19.69 -5.88
CA TYR A 288 7.37 20.53 -5.48
C TYR A 288 6.81 21.31 -6.66
N PHE A 289 5.55 21.70 -6.55
CA PHE A 289 4.90 22.57 -7.53
C PHE A 289 3.91 23.51 -6.88
N ASP A 290 3.79 24.70 -7.45
CA ASP A 290 2.82 25.73 -7.12
C ASP A 290 2.43 26.46 -8.42
N GLY A 291 1.51 27.41 -8.30
CA GLY A 291 1.07 28.29 -9.35
C GLY A 291 2.00 29.42 -9.76
N GLU A 292 1.41 30.32 -10.53
CA GLU A 292 2.06 31.55 -10.97
C GLU A 292 1.63 32.72 -10.06
N GLY A 293 2.61 33.52 -9.65
CA GLY A 293 2.35 34.83 -9.06
C GLY A 293 1.83 35.83 -10.09
N SER A 294 1.16 36.89 -9.63
CA SER A 294 0.59 37.96 -10.49
C SER A 294 1.62 38.74 -11.33
N GLY A 295 2.91 38.46 -11.18
CA GLY A 295 4.02 39.01 -11.98
C GLY A 295 4.98 37.96 -12.55
N ASP A 296 4.68 36.67 -12.38
CA ASP A 296 5.51 35.58 -12.86
C ASP A 296 5.12 35.20 -14.31
N ALA A 297 6.06 34.61 -15.03
CA ALA A 297 5.85 34.13 -16.41
C ALA A 297 6.06 32.62 -16.55
N GLU A 298 6.40 31.96 -15.44
CA GLU A 298 6.62 30.52 -15.29
C GLU A 298 6.07 30.10 -13.91
N PRO A 299 5.53 28.87 -13.77
CA PRO A 299 5.08 28.34 -12.49
C PRO A 299 6.25 28.10 -11.54
N ARG A 300 5.97 28.06 -10.25
CA ARG A 300 6.96 27.84 -9.20
C ARG A 300 7.08 26.35 -8.91
N THR A 301 7.95 25.66 -9.65
CA THR A 301 8.23 24.23 -9.48
C THR A 301 9.72 23.99 -9.24
N GLY A 302 10.07 22.82 -8.73
CA GLY A 302 11.47 22.43 -8.60
C GLY A 302 11.71 21.15 -7.79
N ILE A 303 12.99 20.85 -7.54
CA ILE A 303 13.45 19.71 -6.75
C ILE A 303 13.90 20.21 -5.38
N LEU A 304 13.21 19.77 -4.32
CA LEU A 304 13.65 19.97 -2.93
C LEU A 304 14.80 19.04 -2.56
N GLN A 305 14.72 17.78 -3.01
CA GLN A 305 15.73 16.76 -2.75
C GLN A 305 15.96 15.93 -4.00
N PRO A 306 17.17 15.95 -4.58
CA PRO A 306 17.54 15.05 -5.66
C PRO A 306 17.42 13.59 -5.24
N LEU A 307 17.25 12.70 -6.22
CA LEU A 307 17.08 11.29 -5.97
C LEU A 307 18.30 10.73 -5.21
N THR A 308 18.07 10.16 -4.03
CA THR A 308 19.14 9.65 -3.16
C THR A 308 18.73 8.36 -2.45
N ALA A 309 19.70 7.50 -2.17
CA ALA A 309 19.51 6.33 -1.30
C ALA A 309 19.72 6.68 0.19
N ASP A 310 20.24 7.88 0.48
CA ASP A 310 20.38 8.38 1.84
C ASP A 310 19.04 8.97 2.29
N LEU A 311 18.24 8.16 2.95
CA LEU A 311 16.89 8.55 3.37
C LEU A 311 16.89 9.58 4.52
N ASP A 312 18.02 9.77 5.21
CA ASP A 312 18.14 10.85 6.19
C ASP A 312 18.15 12.22 5.50
N ASP A 313 18.81 12.34 4.34
CA ASP A 313 18.78 13.57 3.52
C ASP A 313 17.34 13.88 3.04
N VAL A 314 16.54 12.83 2.76
CA VAL A 314 15.14 12.97 2.34
C VAL A 314 14.26 13.43 3.50
N ASP A 315 14.44 12.86 4.69
CA ASP A 315 13.72 13.30 5.89
C ASP A 315 14.05 14.76 6.25
N ASP A 316 15.33 15.15 6.16
CA ASP A 316 15.78 16.54 6.35
C ASP A 316 15.15 17.50 5.31
N ALA A 317 15.01 17.07 4.06
CA ALA A 317 14.37 17.87 3.02
C ALA A 317 12.85 18.01 3.23
N LEU A 318 12.21 17.02 3.86
CA LEU A 318 10.80 17.06 4.23
C LEU A 318 10.55 17.82 5.54
N ASP A 319 11.58 18.20 6.31
CA ASP A 319 11.38 19.01 7.51
C ASP A 319 10.90 20.44 7.19
N GLY A 320 9.87 20.89 7.91
CA GLY A 320 9.40 22.27 7.86
C GLY A 320 8.71 22.64 6.55
N LEU A 321 7.97 21.72 5.92
CA LEU A 321 7.23 21.97 4.68
C LEU A 321 6.29 23.16 4.80
N ARG A 322 5.66 23.37 5.96
CA ARG A 322 4.81 24.54 6.21
C ARG A 322 5.53 25.85 5.88
N LYS A 323 6.78 25.96 6.32
CA LYS A 323 7.60 27.16 6.09
C LYS A 323 8.13 27.23 4.66
N LYS A 324 8.58 26.10 4.10
CA LYS A 324 9.05 26.02 2.71
C LYS A 324 7.96 26.43 1.72
N LEU A 325 6.74 25.94 1.95
CA LEU A 325 5.55 26.32 1.18
C LEU A 325 5.33 27.83 1.23
N ALA A 326 5.30 28.41 2.43
CA ALA A 326 5.12 29.86 2.58
C ALA A 326 6.19 30.67 1.83
N ASN A 327 7.47 30.22 1.86
CA ASN A 327 8.57 30.85 1.14
C ASN A 327 8.37 30.76 -0.38
N VAL A 328 7.89 29.62 -0.88
CA VAL A 328 7.60 29.45 -2.31
C VAL A 328 6.46 30.35 -2.77
N VAL A 329 5.32 30.38 -2.06
CA VAL A 329 4.11 31.04 -2.57
C VAL A 329 4.02 32.54 -2.27
N SER A 330 4.64 32.99 -1.18
CA SER A 330 4.52 34.36 -0.67
C SER A 330 5.87 35.06 -0.46
N GLY A 331 6.96 34.31 -0.51
CA GLY A 331 8.32 34.84 -0.39
C GLY A 331 8.69 35.77 -1.54
N THR A 332 9.75 36.55 -1.34
CA THR A 332 10.24 37.49 -2.36
C THR A 332 11.16 36.83 -3.38
N ASN A 333 11.79 35.72 -3.00
CA ASN A 333 12.69 34.94 -3.86
C ASN A 333 12.05 33.68 -4.43
N ASN A 334 10.84 33.31 -3.95
CA ASN A 334 10.14 32.07 -4.30
C ASN A 334 11.00 30.81 -4.05
N ASP A 335 11.92 30.89 -3.09
CA ASP A 335 12.91 29.86 -2.79
C ASP A 335 12.50 29.17 -1.48
N PRO A 336 12.24 27.84 -1.49
CA PRO A 336 11.78 27.13 -0.31
C PRO A 336 12.73 27.24 0.88
N ASP A 337 14.03 27.42 0.66
CA ASP A 337 15.05 27.41 1.71
C ASP A 337 15.41 28.81 2.23
N VAL A 338 14.83 29.87 1.65
CA VAL A 338 15.05 31.26 2.08
C VAL A 338 13.88 31.72 2.95
N ASP A 339 14.12 31.82 4.26
CA ASP A 339 13.14 32.36 5.22
C ASP A 339 12.87 33.86 4.98
N ASP A 340 11.87 34.16 4.15
CA ASP A 340 11.43 35.53 3.83
C ASP A 340 9.90 35.72 3.79
N SER A 341 9.14 34.73 4.27
CA SER A 341 7.67 34.68 4.21
C SER A 341 6.99 34.57 5.60
N ASP A 342 5.65 34.60 5.63
CA ASP A 342 4.85 34.28 6.82
C ASP A 342 4.14 32.93 6.66
N ALA A 343 4.43 32.00 7.58
CA ALA A 343 3.87 30.64 7.60
C ALA A 343 2.70 30.48 8.58
N ASP A 344 2.23 31.58 9.19
CA ASP A 344 0.97 31.59 9.94
C ASP A 344 -0.21 31.38 8.96
N PRO A 345 -1.00 30.30 9.11
CA PRO A 345 -2.12 30.00 8.21
C PRO A 345 -3.23 31.06 8.24
N PHE A 346 -3.28 31.90 9.28
CA PHE A 346 -4.23 33.00 9.44
C PHE A 346 -3.67 34.34 8.98
N SER A 347 -2.42 34.38 8.51
CA SER A 347 -1.84 35.59 7.92
C SER A 347 -2.57 35.99 6.64
N ASN A 348 -2.47 37.28 6.30
CA ASN A 348 -3.12 37.81 5.12
C ASN A 348 -2.36 37.38 3.85
N ALA A 349 -2.70 36.24 3.28
CA ALA A 349 -2.09 35.70 2.06
C ALA A 349 -2.65 36.33 0.77
N ASN A 350 -3.07 37.59 0.79
CA ASN A 350 -3.48 38.29 -0.42
C ASN A 350 -2.26 38.54 -1.33
N GLY A 351 -2.30 38.01 -2.55
CA GLY A 351 -1.25 38.22 -3.56
C GLY A 351 -0.19 37.14 -3.60
N ILE A 352 -0.43 35.98 -2.97
CA ILE A 352 0.38 34.78 -3.21
C ILE A 352 0.23 34.28 -4.65
N ALA A 353 1.13 33.39 -5.06
CA ALA A 353 0.94 32.60 -6.26
C ALA A 353 -0.34 31.76 -6.19
N THR A 354 -0.97 31.59 -7.36
CA THR A 354 -2.25 30.87 -7.49
C THR A 354 -2.21 29.97 -8.72
N GLY A 355 -2.96 28.87 -8.67
CA GLY A 355 -2.89 27.81 -9.67
C GLY A 355 -2.22 26.57 -9.09
N THR A 356 -2.45 25.43 -9.74
CA THR A 356 -1.94 24.13 -9.30
C THR A 356 -1.38 23.43 -10.54
N TYR A 357 -0.05 23.47 -10.69
CA TYR A 357 0.68 23.04 -11.89
C TYR A 357 1.26 21.64 -11.72
N ILE A 358 0.37 20.66 -11.56
CA ILE A 358 0.73 19.27 -11.26
C ILE A 358 1.66 18.68 -12.32
N GLY A 359 1.43 19.01 -13.58
CA GLY A 359 2.09 18.42 -14.74
C GLY A 359 3.54 18.88 -14.82
N GLU A 360 3.80 20.14 -14.50
CA GLU A 360 5.13 20.72 -14.43
C GLU A 360 5.92 20.16 -13.25
N GLY A 361 5.28 19.98 -12.09
CA GLY A 361 5.89 19.26 -10.97
C GLY A 361 6.21 17.80 -11.30
N VAL A 362 5.30 17.11 -12.02
CA VAL A 362 5.52 15.75 -12.51
C VAL A 362 6.64 15.72 -13.56
N ASP A 363 6.75 16.73 -14.42
CA ASP A 363 7.80 16.85 -15.42
C ASP A 363 9.18 17.04 -14.76
N ASP A 364 9.28 17.87 -13.72
CA ASP A 364 10.51 18.02 -12.94
C ASP A 364 10.91 16.69 -12.28
N ALA A 365 9.95 16.00 -11.66
CA ALA A 365 10.18 14.70 -11.04
C ALA A 365 10.58 13.61 -12.06
N GLN A 366 9.93 13.56 -13.22
CA GLN A 366 10.29 12.64 -14.29
C GLN A 366 11.67 12.98 -14.88
N GLY A 367 11.99 14.27 -15.02
CA GLY A 367 13.30 14.72 -15.45
C GLY A 367 14.43 14.26 -14.52
N GLU A 368 14.17 14.28 -13.21
CA GLU A 368 15.09 13.76 -12.20
C GLU A 368 15.26 12.24 -12.31
N LEU A 369 14.17 11.48 -12.46
CA LEU A 369 14.20 10.03 -12.68
C LEU A 369 14.91 9.64 -14.00
N ASP A 370 14.74 10.44 -15.05
CA ASP A 370 15.43 10.27 -16.34
C ASP A 370 16.93 10.53 -16.25
N ALA A 371 17.33 11.52 -15.45
CA ALA A 371 18.72 11.90 -15.31
C ALA A 371 19.50 11.01 -14.32
N ASN A 372 18.87 10.66 -13.20
CA ASN A 372 19.53 10.11 -12.03
C ASN A 372 18.95 8.76 -11.55
N GLY A 373 17.82 8.31 -12.09
CA GLY A 373 17.24 7.02 -11.77
C GLY A 373 18.11 5.83 -12.21
N ARG A 374 17.95 4.72 -11.50
CA ARG A 374 18.68 3.48 -11.74
C ARG A 374 18.13 2.75 -12.97
N GLY A 375 19.05 2.29 -13.82
CA GLY A 375 18.67 1.56 -15.03
C GLY A 375 18.12 0.16 -14.70
N GLY A 376 16.95 -0.18 -15.25
CA GLY A 376 16.31 -1.49 -15.03
C GLY A 376 15.63 -1.63 -13.67
N VAL A 377 15.51 -0.54 -12.91
CA VAL A 377 14.79 -0.43 -11.65
C VAL A 377 13.45 0.24 -11.94
N GLU A 378 12.38 -0.25 -11.32
CA GLU A 378 11.07 0.36 -11.45
C GLU A 378 11.06 1.73 -10.77
N TYR A 379 10.23 2.65 -11.25
CA TYR A 379 10.11 3.96 -10.63
C TYR A 379 8.64 4.36 -10.41
N ARG A 380 8.44 5.27 -9.46
CA ARG A 380 7.14 5.82 -9.08
C ARG A 380 7.21 7.31 -8.88
N ASN A 381 6.14 7.98 -9.31
CA ASN A 381 5.88 9.35 -8.91
C ASN A 381 4.59 9.39 -8.09
N ILE A 382 4.70 9.81 -6.83
CA ILE A 382 3.59 9.94 -5.89
C ILE A 382 3.28 11.44 -5.76
N VAL A 383 2.13 11.85 -6.28
CA VAL A 383 1.68 13.24 -6.22
C VAL A 383 0.76 13.43 -5.02
N LEU A 384 1.04 14.43 -4.19
CA LEU A 384 0.23 14.81 -3.03
C LEU A 384 -0.32 16.22 -3.25
N SER A 385 -1.61 16.33 -3.57
CA SER A 385 -2.30 17.59 -3.90
C SER A 385 -3.73 17.61 -3.37
N ASP A 386 -4.27 18.81 -3.12
CA ASP A 386 -5.66 19.04 -2.71
C ASP A 386 -6.56 19.59 -3.83
N GLY A 387 -6.04 19.68 -5.05
CA GLY A 387 -6.70 20.31 -6.17
C GLY A 387 -6.52 19.56 -7.48
N GLU A 388 -7.34 19.92 -8.45
CA GLU A 388 -7.12 19.55 -9.85
C GLU A 388 -6.05 20.43 -10.47
N SER A 389 -5.45 19.99 -11.57
CA SER A 389 -4.61 20.91 -12.32
C SER A 389 -5.43 22.04 -12.92
N PHE A 390 -5.03 23.28 -12.66
CA PHE A 390 -5.62 24.44 -13.34
C PHE A 390 -4.62 25.58 -13.45
N ASN A 391 -4.78 26.31 -14.54
CA ASN A 391 -4.07 27.54 -14.78
C ASN A 391 -4.59 28.62 -13.81
N GLY A 392 -3.66 29.26 -13.09
CA GLY A 392 -3.95 30.41 -12.26
C GLY A 392 -4.37 31.62 -13.10
N THR A 393 -4.10 32.83 -12.58
CA THR A 393 -4.39 34.07 -13.32
C THR A 393 -3.34 34.45 -14.37
N GLY A 394 -2.30 33.62 -14.52
CA GLY A 394 -1.17 33.87 -15.39
C GLY A 394 -1.35 33.35 -16.82
N SER A 395 -0.25 33.18 -17.54
CA SER A 395 -0.28 33.00 -19.01
C SER A 395 0.32 31.69 -19.50
N THR A 396 0.96 30.91 -18.62
CA THR A 396 1.49 29.59 -18.98
C THR A 396 0.36 28.62 -19.25
N GLN A 397 0.50 27.83 -20.31
CA GLN A 397 -0.43 26.72 -20.55
C GLN A 397 0.10 25.48 -19.88
N PHE A 398 -0.75 24.88 -19.06
CA PHE A 398 -0.50 23.62 -18.37
C PHE A 398 -0.09 22.49 -19.33
N SER A 399 0.87 21.66 -18.92
CA SER A 399 1.20 20.38 -19.55
C SER A 399 0.39 19.22 -18.95
N GLU A 400 -0.37 18.48 -19.76
CA GLU A 400 -1.03 17.25 -19.28
C GLU A 400 0.03 16.26 -18.74
N PRO A 401 -0.19 15.63 -17.57
CA PRO A 401 0.73 14.65 -17.04
C PRO A 401 0.73 13.46 -17.99
N VAL A 402 1.88 13.13 -18.55
CA VAL A 402 2.01 11.97 -19.44
C VAL A 402 2.50 10.77 -18.65
N ASP A 403 1.98 9.60 -19.03
CA ASP A 403 2.44 8.32 -18.53
C ASP A 403 3.97 8.21 -18.74
N PRO A 404 4.75 7.91 -17.70
CA PRO A 404 6.20 7.83 -17.82
C PRO A 404 6.69 6.85 -18.90
N ASP A 405 5.93 5.79 -19.17
CA ASP A 405 6.27 4.80 -20.19
C ASP A 405 6.03 5.30 -21.63
N GLU A 406 5.23 6.36 -21.80
CA GLU A 406 4.97 6.96 -23.12
C GLU A 406 6.11 7.90 -23.58
N ARG A 407 6.97 8.41 -22.66
CA ARG A 407 8.12 9.29 -23.01
C ARG A 407 9.39 8.55 -23.42
N ARG A 408 9.57 7.28 -23.01
CA ARG A 408 10.81 6.50 -23.27
C ARG A 408 10.74 5.54 -24.47
N ARG A 409 9.62 5.49 -25.21
CA ARG A 409 9.54 4.74 -26.48
C ARG A 409 10.09 5.60 -27.63
N PRO A 410 11.06 5.11 -28.42
CA PRO A 410 11.63 5.85 -29.56
C PRO A 410 10.64 6.08 -30.70
#